data_AF-A0A3G2SBD6-F1
#
_entry.id   AF-A0A3G2SBD6-F1
#
_cell.length_a   1.000
_cell.length_b   1.000
_cell.length_c   1.000
_cell.angle_alpha   90.00
_cell.angle_beta   90.00
_cell.angle_gamma   90.00
#
_symmetry.space_group_name_H-M   'P 1'
#
loop_
_entity.id
_entity.type
_entity.pdbx_description
1 polymer ?
#
loop_
_entity_poly.entity_id
_entity_poly.type
_entity_poly.pdbx_seq_one_letter_code
_entity_poly.pdbx_strand_id
1 'polypeptide(L)'
;MSRALACARVHTRAMHTSVRCAKEDITKEMNYVLRKDTMPLQQLPKYRFDDVSTVGHMRLQKERQMLKYYRLLANEFPKLKELHVPFTPPPPSSFLTFKFTHYQGEEHPDTSKVVLTLAVKDLFDAKALSTSLAKHKFLLLAGPRWQPPHTALVQRWNDALAQGPDALEALCQVVQRCAGPHGI
;
A
#
# COMPACT_ATOMS: atom_id res chain seq x y z
N MET A 1 -49.52 -25.25 14.13
CA MET A 1 -48.69 -25.28 15.35
C MET A 1 -47.29 -24.72 15.02
N SER A 2 -47.18 -23.40 14.89
CA SER A 2 -45.91 -22.72 14.54
C SER A 2 -45.34 -22.05 15.80
N ARG A 3 -44.25 -22.59 16.34
CA ARG A 3 -43.48 -21.93 17.40
C ARG A 3 -42.66 -20.79 16.80
N ALA A 4 -43.10 -19.56 17.01
CA ALA A 4 -42.29 -18.37 16.78
C ALA A 4 -41.13 -18.36 17.79
N LEU A 5 -39.89 -18.33 17.29
CA LEU A 5 -38.70 -18.13 18.10
C LEU A 5 -38.70 -16.67 18.59
N ALA A 6 -38.97 -16.46 19.87
CA ALA A 6 -38.81 -15.17 20.52
C ALA A 6 -37.30 -14.85 20.59
N CYS A 7 -36.83 -13.99 19.69
CA CYS A 7 -35.51 -13.39 19.78
C CYS A 7 -35.51 -12.44 20.98
N ALA A 8 -34.79 -12.79 22.04
CA ALA A 8 -34.58 -11.90 23.19
C ALA A 8 -33.75 -10.70 22.71
N ARG A 9 -34.43 -9.58 22.44
CA ARG A 9 -33.78 -8.30 22.12
C ARG A 9 -33.09 -7.80 23.38
N VAL A 10 -31.78 -8.01 23.48
CA VAL A 10 -30.95 -7.39 24.51
C VAL A 10 -31.07 -5.89 24.34
N HIS A 11 -31.72 -5.24 25.31
CA HIS A 11 -31.74 -3.78 25.37
C HIS A 11 -30.37 -3.34 25.87
N THR A 12 -29.47 -2.99 24.96
CA THR A 12 -28.29 -2.21 25.31
C THR A 12 -28.76 -0.85 25.82
N ARG A 13 -28.82 -0.67 27.13
CA ARG A 13 -29.03 0.65 27.72
C ARG A 13 -27.78 1.48 27.40
N ALA A 14 -27.88 2.31 26.37
CA ALA A 14 -27.00 3.45 26.21
C ALA A 14 -27.26 4.37 27.39
N MET A 15 -26.35 4.38 28.37
CA MET A 15 -26.31 5.40 29.41
C MET A 15 -25.89 6.70 28.75
N HIS A 16 -26.82 7.35 28.04
CA HIS A 16 -26.67 8.77 27.78
C HIS A 16 -26.90 9.46 29.12
N THR A 17 -25.87 10.12 29.62
CA THR A 17 -26.03 11.10 30.69
C THR A 17 -26.77 12.27 30.06
N SER A 18 -28.11 12.23 30.10
CA SER A 18 -28.87 13.46 29.94
C SER A 18 -28.39 14.40 31.03
N VAL A 19 -27.82 15.52 30.59
CA VAL A 19 -27.42 16.62 31.46
C VAL A 19 -28.70 17.19 32.05
N ARG A 20 -29.17 16.59 33.15
CA ARG A 20 -29.80 17.40 34.18
C ARG A 20 -28.66 18.25 34.70
N CYS A 21 -28.58 19.50 34.24
CA CYS A 21 -27.82 20.53 34.93
C CYS A 21 -28.43 20.64 36.33
N ALA A 22 -27.96 19.81 37.25
CA ALA A 22 -27.90 20.24 38.62
C ALA A 22 -27.12 21.55 38.57
N LYS A 23 -27.78 22.66 38.90
CA LYS A 23 -27.07 23.88 39.24
C LYS A 23 -26.41 23.60 40.58
N GLU A 24 -25.36 22.80 40.54
CA GLU A 24 -24.44 22.67 41.65
C GLU A 24 -23.76 24.03 41.75
N ASP A 25 -23.85 24.63 42.93
CA ASP A 25 -23.25 25.92 43.23
C ASP A 25 -21.74 25.82 42.92
N ILE A 26 -21.31 26.27 41.74
CA ILE A 26 -19.91 26.23 41.29
C ILE A 26 -18.99 26.88 42.33
N THR A 27 -19.52 27.85 43.09
CA THR A 27 -18.81 28.54 44.18
C THR A 27 -18.56 27.68 45.42
N LYS A 28 -19.38 26.66 45.72
CA LYS A 28 -19.11 25.69 46.81
C LYS A 28 -18.05 24.66 46.39
N GLU A 29 -18.14 24.16 45.16
CA GLU A 29 -17.18 23.24 44.56
C GLU A 29 -15.77 23.89 44.47
N MET A 30 -15.67 25.12 43.95
CA MET A 30 -14.41 25.86 43.89
C MET A 30 -13.80 26.12 45.28
N ASN A 31 -14.62 26.44 46.28
CA ASN A 31 -14.13 26.69 47.64
C ASN A 31 -13.65 25.40 48.35
N TYR A 32 -14.15 24.22 47.97
CA TYR A 32 -13.66 22.94 48.49
C TYR A 32 -12.28 22.59 47.90
N VAL A 33 -12.06 22.93 46.63
CA VAL A 33 -10.78 22.74 45.93
C VAL A 33 -9.71 23.74 46.40
N LEU A 34 -10.09 24.96 46.80
CA LEU A 34 -9.16 26.00 47.25
C LEU A 34 -8.77 25.94 48.75
N ARG A 35 -9.52 25.21 49.60
CA ARG A 35 -9.27 25.17 51.06
C ARG A 35 -8.60 23.91 51.58
N LYS A 36 -8.70 22.79 50.86
CA LYS A 36 -7.98 21.57 51.20
C LYS A 36 -6.89 21.39 50.17
N ASP A 37 -5.63 21.43 50.61
CA ASP A 37 -4.53 20.91 49.80
C ASP A 37 -4.87 19.45 49.49
N THR A 38 -5.34 19.20 48.26
CA THR A 38 -5.74 17.86 47.80
C THR A 38 -4.53 16.94 47.63
N MET A 39 -3.33 17.52 47.62
CA MET A 39 -2.05 16.82 47.62
C MET A 39 -1.08 17.46 48.63
N PRO A 40 -1.26 17.21 49.94
CA PRO A 40 -0.39 17.76 50.97
C PRO A 40 1.00 17.14 50.85
N LEU A 41 1.97 17.89 50.30
CA LEU A 41 3.34 17.41 50.05
C LEU A 41 4.02 16.85 51.31
N GLN A 42 3.68 17.38 52.48
CA GLN A 42 4.20 16.95 53.78
C GLN A 42 3.69 15.57 54.23
N GLN A 43 2.55 15.10 53.68
CA GLN A 43 1.93 13.82 54.03
C GLN A 43 2.24 12.72 53.00
N LEU A 44 3.03 13.02 51.96
CA LEU A 44 3.46 12.00 51.01
C LEU A 44 4.44 11.03 51.68
N PRO A 45 4.29 9.71 51.44
CA PRO A 45 5.25 8.75 51.95
C PRO A 45 6.63 9.02 51.35
N LYS A 46 7.68 8.85 52.16
CA LYS A 46 9.06 8.94 51.67
C LYS A 46 9.28 7.86 50.61
N TYR A 47 9.80 8.29 49.46
CA TYR A 47 10.13 7.41 48.35
C TYR A 47 11.19 6.37 48.74
N ARG A 48 10.98 5.11 48.37
CA ARG A 48 11.78 3.95 48.83
C ARG A 48 12.72 3.39 47.75
N PHE A 49 12.88 4.07 46.61
CA PHE A 49 13.65 3.58 45.47
C PHE A 49 13.13 2.24 44.91
N ASP A 50 11.82 2.02 45.01
CA ASP A 50 11.10 0.81 44.61
C ASP A 50 10.52 0.87 43.19
N ASP A 51 10.56 2.04 42.54
CA ASP A 51 10.09 2.22 41.17
C ASP A 51 11.06 3.05 40.33
N VAL A 52 10.98 2.98 39.01
CA VAL A 52 11.76 3.84 38.10
C VAL A 52 10.96 5.06 37.67
N SER A 53 11.66 6.10 37.21
CA SER A 53 10.99 7.27 36.62
C SER A 53 10.19 6.89 35.36
N THR A 54 9.27 7.75 34.94
CA THR A 54 8.47 7.54 33.73
C THR A 54 9.34 7.25 32.50
N VAL A 55 10.47 7.93 32.34
CA VAL A 55 11.41 7.68 31.25
C VAL A 55 12.04 6.28 31.36
N GLY A 56 12.35 5.83 32.57
CA GLY A 56 12.80 4.47 32.84
C GLY A 56 11.77 3.41 32.44
N HIS A 57 10.50 3.62 32.79
CA HIS A 57 9.40 2.74 32.36
C HIS A 57 9.22 2.69 30.85
N MET A 58 9.31 3.84 30.16
CA MET A 58 9.23 3.90 28.70
C MET A 58 10.35 3.07 28.04
N ARG A 59 11.57 3.13 28.60
CA ARG A 59 12.69 2.31 28.13
C ARG A 59 12.43 0.82 28.36
N LEU A 60 12.00 0.43 29.56
CA LEU A 60 11.66 -0.97 29.86
C LEU A 60 10.53 -1.49 28.95
N GLN A 61 9.52 -0.67 28.64
CA GLN A 61 8.46 -1.03 27.72
C GLN A 61 9.00 -1.28 26.30
N LYS A 62 9.90 -0.43 25.81
CA LYS A 62 10.56 -0.63 24.51
C LYS A 62 11.36 -1.93 24.48
N GLU A 63 12.11 -2.23 25.55
CA GLU A 63 12.87 -3.49 25.66
C GLU A 63 11.93 -4.71 25.66
N ARG A 64 10.80 -4.65 26.38
CA ARG A 64 9.77 -5.70 26.35
C ARG A 64 9.16 -5.88 24.96
N GLN A 65 8.93 -4.80 24.21
CA GLN A 65 8.47 -4.87 22.82
C GLN A 65 9.50 -5.57 21.93
N MET A 66 10.79 -5.26 22.08
CA MET A 66 11.87 -5.94 21.35
C MET A 66 11.91 -7.44 21.66
N LEU A 67 11.82 -7.81 22.94
CA LEU A 67 11.76 -9.22 23.36
C LEU A 67 10.54 -9.95 22.77
N LYS A 68 9.40 -9.26 22.63
CA LYS A 68 8.22 -9.81 21.96
C LYS A 68 8.53 -10.11 20.48
N TYR A 69 9.20 -9.21 19.77
CA TYR A 69 9.61 -9.46 18.38
C TYR A 69 10.61 -10.62 18.26
N TYR A 70 11.60 -10.71 19.15
CA TYR A 70 12.53 -11.84 19.15
C TYR A 70 11.83 -13.18 19.39
N ARG A 71 10.83 -13.22 20.27
CA ARG A 71 10.03 -14.42 20.49
C ARG A 71 9.22 -14.82 19.26
N LEU A 72 8.66 -13.85 18.53
CA LEU A 72 7.98 -14.10 17.26
C LEU A 72 8.95 -14.64 16.20
N LEU A 73 10.14 -14.05 16.07
CA LEU A 73 11.17 -14.52 15.15
C LEU A 73 11.61 -15.96 15.46
N ALA A 74 11.79 -16.30 16.73
CA ALA A 74 12.23 -17.63 17.12
C ALA A 74 11.13 -18.69 16.91
N ASN A 75 9.88 -18.36 17.24
CA ASN A 75 8.81 -19.36 17.34
C ASN A 75 7.86 -19.37 16.14
N GLU A 76 7.52 -18.21 15.58
CA GLU A 76 6.48 -18.08 14.55
C GLU A 76 7.06 -18.01 13.13
N PHE A 77 8.17 -17.32 12.92
CA PHE A 77 8.77 -17.19 11.58
C PHE A 77 9.18 -18.53 10.93
N PRO A 78 9.71 -19.54 11.66
CA PRO A 78 10.01 -20.83 11.06
C PRO A 78 8.77 -21.52 10.47
N LYS A 79 7.57 -21.27 11.03
CA LYS A 79 6.30 -21.82 10.52
C LYS A 79 5.92 -21.22 9.16
N LEU A 80 6.35 -19.98 8.86
CA LEU A 80 6.11 -19.35 7.54
C LEU A 80 6.83 -20.09 6.40
N LYS A 81 7.88 -20.87 6.71
CA LYS A 81 8.59 -21.69 5.71
C LYS A 81 7.67 -22.73 5.08
N GLU A 82 6.67 -23.23 5.82
CA GLU A 82 5.69 -24.19 5.31
C GLU A 82 4.75 -23.57 4.27
N LEU A 83 4.54 -22.26 4.32
CA LEU A 83 3.69 -21.50 3.40
C LEU A 83 4.47 -20.92 2.21
N HIS A 84 5.79 -21.15 2.15
CA HIS A 84 6.64 -20.59 1.12
C HIS A 84 6.39 -21.27 -0.23
N VAL A 85 6.00 -20.48 -1.23
CA VAL A 85 5.93 -20.89 -2.63
C VAL A 85 7.19 -20.35 -3.34
N PRO A 86 7.99 -21.20 -4.02
CA PRO A 86 9.18 -20.75 -4.71
C PRO A 86 8.81 -19.80 -5.86
N PHE A 87 9.64 -18.77 -6.05
CA PHE A 87 9.46 -17.83 -7.15
C PHE A 87 9.76 -18.52 -8.49
N THR A 88 8.74 -18.62 -9.34
CA THR A 88 8.89 -19.01 -10.75
C THR A 88 8.94 -17.74 -11.61
N PRO A 89 10.00 -17.53 -12.41
CA PRO A 89 10.06 -16.37 -13.28
C PRO A 89 8.87 -16.37 -14.26
N PRO A 90 8.33 -15.19 -14.60
CA PRO A 90 7.20 -15.10 -15.52
C PRO A 90 7.59 -15.66 -16.90
N PRO A 91 6.67 -16.39 -17.57
CA PRO A 91 6.92 -16.86 -18.93
C PRO A 91 7.07 -15.67 -19.91
N PRO A 92 7.75 -15.86 -21.06
CA PRO A 92 7.90 -14.81 -22.05
C PRO A 92 6.57 -14.33 -22.65
N SER A 93 5.49 -15.11 -22.49
CA SER A 93 4.14 -14.71 -22.88
C SER A 93 3.52 -13.63 -21.97
N SER A 94 4.00 -13.48 -20.73
CA SER A 94 3.51 -12.46 -19.79
C SER A 94 4.43 -11.25 -19.78
N PHE A 95 4.21 -10.33 -20.73
CA PHE A 95 4.99 -9.10 -20.91
C PHE A 95 4.32 -7.84 -20.32
N LEU A 96 3.13 -7.98 -19.72
CA LEU A 96 2.41 -6.89 -19.09
C LEU A 96 2.77 -6.80 -17.61
N THR A 97 3.15 -5.61 -17.15
CA THR A 97 3.42 -5.34 -15.74
C THR A 97 2.34 -4.45 -15.16
N PHE A 98 1.69 -4.91 -14.10
CA PHE A 98 0.70 -4.15 -13.34
C PHE A 98 1.28 -3.72 -12.01
N LYS A 99 1.21 -2.42 -11.71
CA LYS A 99 1.58 -1.86 -10.42
C LYS A 99 0.32 -1.45 -9.66
N PHE A 100 0.16 -2.04 -8.48
CA PHE A 100 -0.86 -1.72 -7.49
C PHE A 100 -0.20 -1.05 -6.29
N THR A 101 -0.83 -0.02 -5.75
CA THR A 101 -0.39 0.65 -4.53
C THR A 101 -1.40 0.37 -3.42
N HIS A 102 -0.93 -0.02 -2.24
CA HIS A 102 -1.79 -0.30 -1.09
C HIS A 102 -1.21 0.34 0.17
N TYR A 103 -2.02 1.15 0.87
CA TYR A 103 -1.65 1.83 2.10
C TYR A 103 -2.21 1.03 3.29
N GLN A 104 -1.36 0.21 3.91
CA GLN A 104 -1.79 -0.73 4.95
C GLN A 104 -2.46 -0.03 6.14
N GLY A 105 -3.77 -0.24 6.30
CA GLY A 105 -4.55 0.29 7.43
C GLY A 105 -5.18 1.67 7.18
N GLU A 106 -4.97 2.27 6.02
CA GLU A 106 -5.52 3.59 5.66
C GLU A 106 -6.32 3.51 4.36
N GLU A 107 -7.52 4.10 4.36
CA GLU A 107 -8.29 4.27 3.14
C GLU A 107 -7.75 5.45 2.34
N HIS A 108 -6.91 5.17 1.34
CA HIS A 108 -6.33 6.20 0.48
C HIS A 108 -6.91 6.13 -0.94
N PRO A 109 -7.33 7.26 -1.56
CA PRO A 109 -7.94 7.26 -2.88
C PRO A 109 -7.02 6.75 -4.00
N ASP A 110 -5.69 6.93 -3.88
CA ASP A 110 -4.71 6.41 -4.85
C ASP A 110 -4.66 4.87 -4.90
N THR A 111 -5.22 4.17 -3.91
CA THR A 111 -5.34 2.70 -3.93
C THR A 111 -6.18 2.22 -5.12
N SER A 112 -7.12 3.05 -5.60
CA SER A 112 -7.93 2.73 -6.79
C SER A 112 -7.16 2.75 -8.10
N LYS A 113 -5.99 3.39 -8.12
CA LYS A 113 -5.18 3.57 -9.33
C LYS A 113 -4.39 2.30 -9.63
N VAL A 114 -4.48 1.86 -10.88
CA VAL A 114 -3.65 0.78 -11.43
C VAL A 114 -2.81 1.34 -12.57
N VAL A 115 -1.51 1.09 -12.53
CA VAL A 115 -0.59 1.47 -13.61
C VAL A 115 -0.20 0.24 -14.39
N LEU A 116 -0.44 0.27 -15.70
CA LEU A 116 0.03 -0.75 -16.64
C LEU A 116 1.27 -0.23 -17.35
N THR A 117 2.35 -1.01 -17.31
CA THR A 117 3.57 -0.76 -18.08
C THR A 117 3.86 -1.96 -18.97
N LEU A 118 4.23 -1.69 -20.23
CA LEU A 118 4.54 -2.70 -21.23
C LEU A 118 5.73 -2.24 -22.07
N ALA A 119 6.64 -3.16 -22.38
CA ALA A 119 7.70 -2.91 -23.35
C ALA A 119 7.17 -3.18 -24.77
N VAL A 120 7.34 -2.22 -25.67
CA VAL A 120 6.87 -2.35 -27.07
C VAL A 120 7.60 -3.48 -27.81
N LYS A 121 8.86 -3.73 -27.46
CA LYS A 121 9.68 -4.81 -28.02
C LYS A 121 9.02 -6.17 -27.77
N ASP A 122 8.75 -6.46 -26.50
CA ASP A 122 8.13 -7.72 -26.07
C ASP A 122 6.75 -7.94 -26.71
N LEU A 123 5.97 -6.86 -26.92
CA LEU A 123 4.69 -6.93 -27.62
C LEU A 123 4.85 -7.34 -29.10
N PHE A 124 5.90 -6.84 -29.77
CA PHE A 124 6.20 -7.20 -31.16
C PHE A 124 6.79 -8.59 -31.30
N ASP A 125 7.55 -9.06 -30.30
CA ASP A 125 8.15 -10.39 -30.25
C ASP A 125 7.11 -11.47 -29.95
N ALA A 126 6.14 -11.16 -29.08
CA ALA A 126 4.98 -12.00 -28.80
C ALA A 126 4.02 -12.14 -29.99
N LYS A 127 4.28 -11.45 -31.12
CA LYS A 127 3.46 -11.45 -32.35
C LYS A 127 1.98 -11.11 -32.10
N ALA A 128 1.68 -10.36 -31.03
CA ALA A 128 0.32 -9.93 -30.73
C ALA A 128 -0.27 -9.01 -31.83
N LEU A 129 0.60 -8.30 -32.55
CA LEU A 129 0.28 -7.52 -33.74
C LEU A 129 0.92 -8.18 -34.97
N SER A 130 0.09 -8.75 -35.84
CA SER A 130 0.53 -9.52 -37.01
C SER A 130 1.09 -8.64 -38.13
N THR A 131 0.45 -7.51 -38.42
CA THR A 131 0.81 -6.65 -39.55
C THR A 131 1.73 -5.51 -39.14
N SER A 132 2.70 -5.20 -39.99
CA SER A 132 3.64 -4.07 -39.82
C SER A 132 2.90 -2.72 -39.68
N LEU A 133 1.84 -2.50 -40.48
CA LEU A 133 0.93 -1.36 -40.39
C LEU A 133 0.23 -1.30 -39.02
N ALA A 134 -0.21 -2.43 -38.47
CA ALA A 134 -0.86 -2.46 -37.16
C ALA A 134 0.11 -2.05 -36.03
N LYS A 135 1.39 -2.44 -36.13
CA LYS A 135 2.44 -2.00 -35.21
C LYS A 135 2.66 -0.49 -35.28
N HIS A 136 2.76 0.08 -36.48
CA HIS A 136 2.87 1.53 -36.67
C HIS A 136 1.65 2.27 -36.11
N LYS A 137 0.44 1.80 -36.44
CA LYS A 137 -0.82 2.37 -35.94
C LYS A 137 -0.93 2.30 -34.42
N PHE A 138 -0.47 1.21 -33.81
CA PHE A 138 -0.44 1.09 -32.35
C PHE A 138 0.43 2.18 -31.71
N LEU A 139 1.62 2.43 -32.25
CA LEU A 139 2.52 3.48 -31.77
C LEU A 139 1.88 4.88 -31.88
N LEU A 140 1.19 5.15 -32.99
CA LEU A 140 0.47 6.42 -33.18
C LEU A 140 -0.70 6.57 -32.20
N LEU A 141 -1.48 5.52 -31.97
CA LEU A 141 -2.60 5.53 -31.03
C LEU A 141 -2.15 5.64 -29.57
N ALA A 142 -0.98 5.09 -29.24
CA ALA A 142 -0.38 5.26 -27.92
C ALA A 142 -0.05 6.73 -27.63
N GLY A 143 0.31 7.50 -28.67
CA GLY A 143 0.54 8.94 -28.59
C GLY A 143 1.54 9.31 -27.48
N PRO A 144 1.22 10.21 -26.55
CA PRO A 144 2.14 10.65 -25.51
C PRO A 144 2.45 9.57 -24.45
N ARG A 145 1.72 8.45 -24.43
CA ARG A 145 1.97 7.35 -23.49
C ARG A 145 3.15 6.50 -23.91
N TRP A 146 3.49 6.51 -25.19
CA TRP A 146 4.65 5.83 -25.71
C TRP A 146 5.84 6.79 -25.75
N GLN A 147 6.93 6.37 -25.12
CA GLN A 147 8.18 7.13 -25.11
C GLN A 147 9.17 6.46 -26.06
N PRO A 148 9.44 7.05 -27.25
CA PRO A 148 10.40 6.47 -28.18
C PRO A 148 11.83 6.61 -27.63
N PRO A 149 12.74 5.65 -27.91
CA PRO A 149 14.13 5.75 -27.47
C PRO A 149 14.86 6.93 -28.11
N HIS A 150 14.49 7.29 -29.34
CA HIS A 150 15.01 8.46 -30.06
C HIS A 150 13.87 9.15 -30.82
N THR A 151 13.86 10.48 -30.87
CA THR A 151 12.85 11.28 -31.59
C THR A 151 12.83 11.00 -33.09
N ALA A 152 14.01 10.75 -33.68
CA ALA A 152 14.15 10.40 -35.10
C ALA A 152 13.50 9.05 -35.45
N LEU A 153 13.26 8.16 -34.48
CA LEU A 153 12.65 6.86 -34.73
C LEU A 153 11.23 7.04 -35.30
N VAL A 154 10.44 7.96 -34.75
CA VAL A 154 9.07 8.19 -35.22
C VAL A 154 9.06 8.68 -36.67
N GLN A 155 9.97 9.59 -37.03
CA GLN A 155 10.08 10.09 -38.41
C GLN A 155 10.47 8.98 -39.38
N ARG A 156 11.44 8.12 -39.02
CA ARG A 156 11.82 6.97 -39.85
C ARG A 156 10.66 6.03 -40.15
N TRP A 157 9.76 5.83 -39.19
CA TRP A 157 8.55 5.02 -39.40
C TRP A 157 7.55 5.70 -40.36
N ASN A 158 7.41 7.02 -40.28
CA ASN A 158 6.56 7.78 -41.19
C ASN A 158 7.13 7.80 -42.62
N ASP A 159 8.45 7.96 -42.76
CA ASP A 159 9.14 7.92 -44.05
C ASP A 159 8.96 6.55 -44.71
N ALA A 160 9.09 5.46 -43.94
CA ALA A 160 8.85 4.11 -44.46
C ALA A 160 7.40 3.87 -44.87
N LEU A 161 6.42 4.45 -44.16
CA LEU A 161 5.02 4.39 -44.58
C LEU A 161 4.81 5.08 -45.94
N ALA A 162 5.51 6.19 -46.20
CA ALA A 162 5.45 6.88 -47.48
C ALA A 162 6.09 6.08 -48.63
N GLN A 163 7.10 5.26 -48.32
CA GLN A 163 7.80 4.42 -49.31
C GLN A 163 7.02 3.15 -49.67
N GLY A 164 6.18 2.63 -48.78
CA GLY A 164 5.31 1.47 -49.05
C GLY A 164 5.42 0.33 -48.02
N PRO A 165 4.65 -0.76 -48.20
CA PRO A 165 4.56 -1.85 -47.22
C PRO A 165 5.89 -2.58 -47.00
N ASP A 166 6.67 -2.78 -48.06
CA ASP A 166 7.95 -3.52 -48.03
C ASP A 166 9.00 -2.81 -47.16
N ALA A 167 9.05 -1.47 -47.23
CA ALA A 167 9.94 -0.66 -46.41
C ALA A 167 9.58 -0.73 -44.93
N LEU A 168 8.28 -0.81 -44.61
CA LEU A 168 7.77 -0.88 -43.26
C LEU A 168 8.03 -2.26 -42.63
N GLU A 169 7.92 -3.33 -43.42
CA GLU A 169 8.34 -4.67 -43.01
C GLU A 169 9.84 -4.76 -42.76
N ALA A 170 10.67 -4.18 -43.65
CA ALA A 170 12.12 -4.13 -43.48
C ALA A 170 12.52 -3.40 -42.19
N LEU A 171 11.91 -2.24 -41.88
CA LEU A 171 12.15 -1.54 -40.62
C LEU A 171 11.71 -2.35 -39.40
N CYS A 172 10.55 -3.01 -39.46
CA CYS A 172 10.10 -3.91 -38.39
C CYS A 172 11.13 -5.01 -38.10
N GLN A 173 11.67 -5.64 -39.14
CA GLN A 173 12.69 -6.67 -39.00
C GLN A 173 14.00 -6.13 -38.43
N VAL A 174 14.42 -4.91 -38.80
CA VAL A 174 15.61 -4.25 -38.25
C VAL A 174 15.43 -3.96 -36.76
N VAL A 175 14.28 -3.42 -36.35
CA VAL A 175 13.98 -3.15 -34.94
C VAL A 175 13.98 -4.43 -34.11
N GLN A 176 13.49 -5.54 -34.67
CA GLN A 176 13.54 -6.86 -34.03
C GLN A 176 14.98 -7.43 -33.96
N ARG A 177 15.81 -7.25 -34.99
CA ARG A 177 17.21 -7.74 -35.01
C ARG A 177 18.17 -6.91 -34.15
N CYS A 178 17.98 -5.59 -34.09
CA CYS A 178 18.75 -4.71 -33.21
C CYS A 178 18.40 -4.91 -31.72
N ALA A 179 17.40 -5.75 -31.40
CA ALA A 179 17.00 -6.10 -30.05
C ALA A 179 17.62 -7.43 -29.54
N GLY A 180 18.79 -7.82 -30.05
CA GLY A 180 19.61 -8.87 -29.43
C GLY A 180 20.12 -8.44 -28.04
N PRO A 181 20.50 -9.38 -27.14
CA PRO A 181 20.72 -9.14 -25.71
C PRO A 181 21.91 -8.24 -25.34
N HIS A 182 22.53 -7.55 -26.30
CA HIS A 182 23.61 -6.60 -26.06
C HIS A 182 23.35 -5.29 -26.84
N GLY A 183 23.09 -4.21 -26.10
CA GLY A 183 23.12 -2.84 -26.61
C GLY A 183 21.81 -2.04 -26.40
N ILE A 184 21.56 -1.59 -25.18
CA ILE A 184 21.84 -0.23 -24.63
C ILE A 184 22.11 -0.43 -23.14
#